data_AF-A0A954ZGG9-F1
#
_entry.id   AF-A0A954ZGG9-F1
#
_cell.length_a   1.000
_cell.length_b   1.000
_cell.length_c   1.000
_cell.angle_alpha   90.00
_cell.angle_beta   90.00
_cell.angle_gamma   90.00
#
_symmetry.space_group_name_H-M   'P 1'
#
loop_
_entity.id
_entity.type
_entity.pdbx_description
1 polymer ?
#
loop_
_entity_poly.entity_id
_entity_poly.type
_entity_poly.pdbx_seq_one_letter_code
_entity_poly.pdbx_strand_id
1 'polypeptide(L)'
;MLRTQSNSGGVGLGPSVWLLLALLLLPGCASARWAQMRKAPSNPLSHTLQLDSRKGPQPTQQTLQMLRRFDLLDMMDGDPEQLVTAVQAVANSEPTADHVYAVAELAYIGAKQLEDRTEDLALDLYGIAVGNAYFYLFDERYDSGRNPYDPRFRRACDLYNGALESALRIVQRRGMLVPGGTFTVNTARQRFDMTVAPHGSWHSESIAELKFVSDFEVKELTNRYRTFGLGVPMIAVHKNVNDGSPAEQFYPPGMSYPVTAFLRVTPNPHAASDPYAQRHLCTVELHDPLRGQDITVNQRLVPLETDITTPLAYSLDNPVFKKANEPTRSLISPSDQGDGRGLYMLQPYDPGKIPVVMVHGFWSSLVTWMEMFNDLRGSPAILDNYQFWFYLYPTGEPFWYTAQHLRRELEKTRGLPQGSERPLDKMILVGHSMGGLISVMQTIDSGEQFWALASDKPFQDLHADAELSRRIQE
;
A
#
# COMPACT_ATOMS: atom_id res chain seq x y z
N MET A 1 -87.56 4.65 -24.06
CA MET A 1 -87.21 3.59 -23.09
C MET A 1 -85.72 3.29 -23.22
N LEU A 2 -84.95 3.72 -22.21
CA LEU A 2 -83.58 3.37 -21.79
C LEU A 2 -82.66 2.54 -22.71
N ARG A 3 -81.45 3.06 -22.99
CA ARG A 3 -80.20 2.54 -22.38
C ARG A 3 -78.99 3.43 -22.70
N THR A 4 -78.44 4.02 -21.64
CA THR A 4 -77.08 4.53 -21.51
C THR A 4 -76.11 3.38 -21.25
N GLN A 5 -74.96 3.34 -21.92
CA GLN A 5 -73.76 2.67 -21.42
C GLN A 5 -72.57 3.63 -21.44
N SER A 6 -71.98 3.81 -20.27
CA SER A 6 -70.74 4.54 -20.00
C SER A 6 -69.54 3.70 -20.43
N ASN A 7 -68.58 4.32 -21.13
CA ASN A 7 -67.25 3.76 -21.31
C ASN A 7 -66.26 4.61 -20.51
N SER A 8 -65.73 4.04 -19.43
CA SER A 8 -64.62 4.60 -18.64
C SER A 8 -63.30 4.26 -19.32
N GLY A 9 -62.64 5.27 -19.90
CA GLY A 9 -61.30 5.16 -20.47
C GLY A 9 -60.23 5.13 -19.37
N GLY A 10 -59.73 3.94 -19.04
CA GLY A 10 -58.49 3.78 -18.28
C GLY A 10 -57.29 3.86 -19.24
N VAL A 11 -56.45 4.88 -19.09
CA VAL A 11 -55.17 4.99 -19.81
C VAL A 11 -54.19 4.00 -19.16
N GLY A 12 -54.14 2.77 -19.68
CA GLY A 12 -53.16 1.78 -19.27
C GLY A 12 -51.79 2.11 -19.87
N LEU A 13 -50.82 2.48 -19.01
CA LEU A 13 -49.41 2.57 -19.38
C LEU A 13 -48.94 1.21 -19.91
N GLY A 14 -48.54 1.17 -21.18
CA GLY A 14 -48.13 -0.05 -21.86
C GLY A 14 -46.92 -0.74 -21.23
N PRO A 15 -46.73 -2.05 -21.46
CA PRO A 15 -45.65 -2.85 -20.86
C PRO A 15 -44.24 -2.31 -21.16
N SER A 16 -44.08 -1.53 -22.22
CA SER A 16 -42.84 -0.84 -22.59
C SER A 16 -42.40 0.21 -21.58
N VAL A 17 -43.36 0.91 -20.94
CA VAL A 17 -43.07 1.93 -19.91
C VAL A 17 -42.64 1.26 -18.60
N TRP A 18 -43.23 0.12 -18.28
CA TRP A 18 -42.83 -0.70 -17.14
C TRP A 18 -41.43 -1.33 -17.32
N LEU A 19 -41.05 -1.70 -18.54
CA LEU A 19 -39.69 -2.18 -18.83
C LEU A 19 -38.63 -1.07 -18.68
N LEU A 20 -38.94 0.15 -19.13
CA LEU A 20 -38.08 1.33 -18.96
C LEU A 20 -37.94 1.76 -17.49
N LEU A 21 -39.02 1.68 -16.71
CA LEU A 21 -38.99 1.90 -15.25
C LEU A 21 -38.27 0.78 -14.48
N ALA A 22 -38.36 -0.47 -14.94
CA ALA A 22 -37.66 -1.60 -14.33
C ALA A 22 -36.14 -1.55 -14.59
N LEU A 23 -35.69 -1.01 -15.74
CA LEU A 23 -34.28 -0.74 -16.02
C LEU A 23 -33.71 0.40 -15.17
N LEU A 24 -34.54 1.35 -14.71
CA LEU A 24 -34.17 2.42 -13.79
C LEU A 24 -34.13 1.98 -12.30
N LEU A 25 -34.66 0.78 -11.99
CA LEU A 25 -34.75 0.24 -10.62
C LEU A 25 -33.77 -0.91 -10.34
N LEU A 26 -32.84 -1.21 -11.27
CA LEU A 26 -31.69 -2.04 -10.90
C LEU A 26 -30.92 -1.30 -9.81
N PRO A 27 -30.61 -1.94 -8.66
CA PRO A 27 -29.83 -1.33 -7.59
C PRO A 27 -28.37 -1.22 -8.05
N GLY A 28 -28.10 -0.30 -8.97
CA GLY A 28 -26.78 0.01 -9.49
C GLY A 28 -26.06 1.02 -8.60
N CYS A 29 -25.98 0.75 -7.30
CA CYS A 29 -25.18 1.53 -6.34
C CYS A 29 -24.66 0.64 -5.21
N ALA A 30 -24.18 -0.58 -5.51
CA ALA A 30 -23.21 -1.20 -4.62
C ALA A 30 -21.87 -0.51 -4.90
N SER A 31 -21.45 0.40 -4.01
CA SER A 31 -20.10 0.96 -4.12
C SER A 31 -19.10 -0.19 -4.05
N ALA A 32 -18.35 -0.40 -5.14
CA ALA A 32 -17.34 -1.44 -5.22
C ALA A 32 -16.41 -1.34 -4.01
N ARG A 33 -16.13 -2.46 -3.35
CA ARG A 33 -15.23 -2.55 -2.19
C ARG A 33 -13.92 -3.13 -2.66
N TRP A 34 -12.89 -2.29 -2.78
CA TRP A 34 -11.61 -2.64 -3.36
C TRP A 34 -10.76 -3.50 -2.42
N ALA A 35 -10.75 -3.16 -1.13
CA ALA A 35 -10.05 -3.84 -0.04
C ALA A 35 -11.00 -4.17 1.10
N GLN A 36 -11.13 -5.46 1.40
CA GLN A 36 -11.95 -5.95 2.52
C GLN A 36 -11.07 -6.38 3.69
N MET A 37 -11.42 -5.94 4.90
CA MET A 37 -10.79 -6.44 6.12
C MET A 37 -11.13 -7.92 6.32
N ARG A 38 -10.10 -8.75 6.56
CA ARG A 38 -10.24 -10.18 6.85
C ARG A 38 -10.70 -10.38 8.30
N LYS A 39 -11.27 -11.55 8.57
CA LYS A 39 -11.59 -11.97 9.95
C LYS A 39 -10.34 -12.26 10.78
N ALA A 40 -9.31 -12.78 10.13
CA ALA A 40 -7.99 -13.02 10.71
C ALA A 40 -6.91 -12.66 9.67
N PRO A 41 -5.74 -12.19 10.11
CA PRO A 41 -4.64 -11.88 9.21
C PRO A 41 -4.23 -13.10 8.37
N SER A 42 -3.87 -12.89 7.12
CA SER A 42 -3.26 -13.93 6.29
C SER A 42 -1.87 -14.29 6.83
N ASN A 43 -1.61 -15.56 7.07
CA ASN A 43 -0.33 -16.03 7.60
C ASN A 43 0.21 -17.23 6.78
N PRO A 44 1.37 -17.11 6.11
CA PRO A 44 1.97 -18.21 5.34
C PRO A 44 2.29 -19.45 6.19
N LEU A 45 2.48 -19.28 7.50
CA LEU A 45 2.80 -20.38 8.43
C LEU A 45 1.55 -21.14 8.90
N SER A 46 0.33 -20.64 8.66
CA SER A 46 -0.91 -21.28 9.14
C SER A 46 -1.03 -22.75 8.73
N HIS A 47 -0.74 -23.07 7.46
CA HIS A 47 -0.81 -24.45 6.97
C HIS A 47 0.38 -25.28 7.45
N THR A 48 1.60 -24.76 7.33
CA THR A 48 2.83 -25.48 7.64
C THR A 48 2.96 -25.83 9.12
N LEU A 49 2.62 -24.89 10.00
CA LEU A 49 2.68 -25.06 11.46
C LEU A 49 1.32 -25.40 12.05
N GLN A 50 0.30 -25.64 11.23
CA GLN A 50 -1.04 -26.05 11.66
C GLN A 50 -1.64 -25.12 12.74
N LEU A 51 -1.45 -23.82 12.59
CA LEU A 51 -1.78 -22.82 13.62
C LEU A 51 -3.25 -22.87 14.05
N ASP A 52 -4.14 -23.18 13.10
CA ASP A 52 -5.59 -23.23 13.30
C ASP A 52 -6.11 -24.65 13.64
N SER A 53 -5.21 -25.62 13.88
CA SER A 53 -5.62 -27.00 14.15
C SER A 53 -6.17 -27.16 15.57
N ARG A 54 -7.04 -28.15 15.76
CA ARG A 54 -7.56 -28.50 17.11
C ARG A 54 -6.47 -28.94 18.10
N LYS A 55 -5.33 -29.42 17.60
CA LYS A 55 -4.18 -29.81 18.42
C LYS A 55 -3.24 -28.62 18.68
N GLY A 56 -3.60 -27.42 18.21
CA GLY A 56 -2.76 -26.24 18.25
C GLY A 56 -1.61 -26.29 17.24
N PRO A 57 -0.75 -25.26 17.24
CA PRO A 57 0.45 -25.19 16.41
C PRO A 57 1.37 -26.39 16.63
N GLN A 58 1.98 -26.90 15.56
CA GLN A 58 2.88 -28.06 15.59
C GLN A 58 4.18 -27.76 14.84
N PRO A 59 5.34 -28.19 15.38
CA PRO A 59 6.62 -28.04 14.70
C PRO A 59 6.73 -28.99 13.49
N THR A 60 7.69 -28.71 12.62
CA THR A 60 7.94 -29.54 11.44
C THR A 60 8.60 -30.87 11.82
N GLN A 61 8.54 -31.85 10.92
CA GLN A 61 9.12 -33.19 11.17
C GLN A 61 10.64 -33.14 11.42
N GLN A 62 11.33 -32.17 10.82
CA GLN A 62 12.77 -31.95 11.07
C GLN A 62 13.02 -31.48 12.50
N THR A 63 12.28 -30.47 12.97
CA THR A 63 12.36 -30.01 14.37
C THR A 63 11.99 -31.13 15.34
N LEU A 64 10.95 -31.92 15.05
CA LEU A 64 10.60 -33.11 15.86
C LEU A 64 11.71 -34.15 15.88
N GLN A 65 12.42 -34.36 14.77
CA GLN A 65 13.58 -35.24 14.73
C GLN A 65 14.71 -34.73 15.63
N MET A 66 14.99 -33.43 15.62
CA MET A 66 15.95 -32.82 16.54
C MET A 66 15.52 -33.00 17.99
N LEU A 67 14.27 -32.70 18.34
CA LEU A 67 13.77 -32.88 19.69
C LEU A 67 13.91 -34.32 20.18
N ARG A 68 13.63 -35.32 19.32
CA ARG A 68 13.88 -36.74 19.65
C ARG A 68 15.36 -37.05 19.85
N ARG A 69 16.25 -36.50 19.03
CA ARG A 69 17.70 -36.74 19.11
C ARG A 69 18.30 -36.22 20.42
N PHE A 70 17.78 -35.11 20.94
CA PHE A 70 18.28 -34.47 22.16
C PHE A 70 17.41 -34.75 23.40
N ASP A 71 16.45 -35.68 23.32
CA ASP A 71 15.56 -36.06 24.42
C ASP A 71 14.73 -34.88 24.99
N LEU A 72 14.27 -34.00 24.09
CA LEU A 72 13.48 -32.80 24.39
C LEU A 72 12.02 -32.92 23.96
N LEU A 73 11.59 -34.07 23.42
CA LEU A 73 10.24 -34.21 22.86
C LEU A 73 9.14 -34.04 23.92
N ASP A 74 9.36 -34.59 25.12
CA ASP A 74 8.37 -34.55 26.21
C ASP A 74 8.14 -33.14 26.76
N MET A 75 9.04 -32.20 26.49
CA MET A 75 8.88 -30.80 26.88
C MET A 75 7.85 -30.05 26.01
N MET A 76 7.39 -30.62 24.90
CA MET A 76 6.41 -29.99 24.01
C MET A 76 5.05 -29.74 24.67
N ASP A 77 4.66 -30.58 25.62
CA ASP A 77 3.39 -30.45 26.34
C ASP A 77 3.50 -29.52 27.56
N GLY A 78 4.69 -28.98 27.81
CA GLY A 78 5.02 -28.13 28.97
C GLY A 78 5.05 -26.63 28.67
N ASP A 79 5.93 -25.93 29.38
CA ASP A 79 6.16 -24.49 29.23
C ASP A 79 6.98 -24.20 27.95
N PRO A 80 6.44 -23.44 26.98
CA PRO A 80 7.14 -23.12 25.75
C PRO A 80 8.47 -22.39 25.98
N GLU A 81 8.58 -21.57 27.03
CA GLU A 81 9.82 -20.86 27.34
C GLU A 81 10.93 -21.84 27.76
N GLN A 82 10.60 -22.88 28.51
CA GLN A 82 11.55 -23.90 28.94
C GLN A 82 12.04 -24.72 27.76
N LEU A 83 11.13 -25.12 26.87
CA LEU A 83 11.48 -25.83 25.64
C LEU A 83 12.42 -24.99 24.76
N VAL A 84 12.07 -23.73 24.50
CA VAL A 84 12.89 -22.82 23.69
C VAL A 84 14.25 -22.59 24.33
N THR A 85 14.32 -22.43 25.66
CA THR A 85 15.59 -22.27 26.39
C THR A 85 16.47 -23.51 26.25
N ALA A 86 15.90 -24.72 26.37
CA ALA A 86 16.64 -25.97 26.22
C ALA A 86 17.18 -26.16 24.79
N VAL A 87 16.36 -25.88 23.78
CA VAL A 87 16.77 -25.98 22.37
C VAL A 87 17.81 -24.90 22.02
N GLN A 88 17.69 -23.69 22.57
CA GLN A 88 18.71 -22.65 22.42
C GLN A 88 20.05 -23.07 23.04
N ALA A 89 20.04 -23.77 24.18
CA ALA A 89 21.27 -24.30 24.79
C ALA A 89 21.96 -25.32 23.86
N VAL A 90 21.18 -26.20 23.21
CA VAL A 90 21.69 -27.13 22.18
C VAL A 90 22.27 -26.37 20.98
N ALA A 91 21.56 -25.35 20.49
CA ALA A 91 22.04 -24.53 19.37
C ALA A 91 23.33 -23.77 19.71
N ASN A 92 23.52 -23.38 20.97
CA ASN A 92 24.73 -22.71 21.44
C ASN A 92 25.91 -23.68 21.59
N SER A 93 25.68 -24.92 22.04
CA SER A 93 26.72 -25.94 22.17
C SER A 93 27.12 -26.55 20.83
N GLU A 94 26.14 -26.74 19.93
CA GLU A 94 26.31 -27.29 18.58
C GLU A 94 25.75 -26.29 17.56
N PRO A 95 26.51 -25.24 17.17
CA PRO A 95 26.03 -24.19 16.28
C PRO A 95 25.90 -24.72 14.84
N THR A 96 24.69 -25.15 14.49
CA THR A 96 24.32 -25.56 13.14
C THR A 96 23.11 -24.77 12.65
N ALA A 97 22.99 -24.64 11.32
CA ALA A 97 21.83 -23.99 10.70
C ALA A 97 20.51 -24.64 11.15
N ASP A 98 20.50 -25.98 11.28
CA ASP A 98 19.33 -26.77 11.68
C ASP A 98 18.88 -26.46 13.10
N HIS A 99 19.83 -26.31 14.02
CA HIS A 99 19.52 -26.02 15.43
C HIS A 99 18.98 -24.60 15.60
N VAL A 100 19.57 -23.61 14.92
CA VAL A 100 19.08 -22.23 14.96
C VAL A 100 17.70 -22.11 14.31
N TYR A 101 17.45 -22.83 13.20
CA TYR A 101 16.12 -22.92 12.61
C TYR A 101 15.09 -23.49 13.60
N ALA A 102 15.44 -24.58 14.29
CA ALA A 102 14.54 -25.22 15.26
C ALA A 102 14.19 -24.29 16.42
N VAL A 103 15.15 -23.50 16.92
CA VAL A 103 14.87 -22.44 17.91
C VAL A 103 13.86 -21.44 17.35
N ALA A 104 14.07 -20.96 16.13
CA ALA A 104 13.18 -19.97 15.52
C ALA A 104 11.74 -20.50 15.38
N GLU A 105 11.58 -21.74 14.92
CA GLU A 105 10.29 -22.39 14.73
C GLU A 105 9.56 -22.61 16.07
N LEU A 106 10.25 -23.16 17.07
CA LEU A 106 9.64 -23.43 18.38
C LEU A 106 9.32 -22.15 19.14
N ALA A 107 10.16 -21.12 19.03
CA ALA A 107 9.89 -19.82 19.61
C ALA A 107 8.65 -19.18 18.98
N TYR A 108 8.49 -19.26 17.65
CA TYR A 108 7.30 -18.77 16.97
C TYR A 108 6.02 -19.50 17.43
N ILE A 109 6.09 -20.84 17.54
CA ILE A 109 4.99 -21.66 18.04
C ILE A 109 4.63 -21.28 19.48
N GLY A 110 5.62 -21.19 20.37
CA GLY A 110 5.41 -20.80 21.76
C GLY A 110 4.82 -19.40 21.89
N ALA A 111 5.30 -18.45 21.07
CA ALA A 111 4.74 -17.10 21.02
C ALA A 111 3.26 -17.11 20.64
N LYS A 112 2.87 -17.89 19.62
CA LYS A 112 1.46 -18.04 19.21
C LYS A 112 0.58 -18.66 20.30
N GLN A 113 1.11 -19.59 21.09
CA GLN A 113 0.38 -20.19 22.21
C GLN A 113 0.18 -19.22 23.39
N LEU A 114 1.11 -18.27 23.56
CA LEU A 114 1.10 -17.30 24.65
C LEU A 114 0.47 -15.95 24.30
N GLU A 115 0.30 -15.64 23.01
CA GLU A 115 -0.15 -14.33 22.49
C GLU A 115 -1.46 -13.85 23.14
N ASP A 116 -2.44 -14.74 23.32
CA ASP A 116 -3.73 -14.39 23.94
C ASP A 116 -3.68 -14.29 25.47
N ARG A 117 -2.58 -14.75 26.09
CA ARG A 117 -2.44 -14.83 27.56
C ARG A 117 -1.53 -13.74 28.11
N THR A 118 -0.45 -13.43 27.41
CA THR A 118 0.64 -12.58 27.88
C THR A 118 1.42 -11.99 26.71
N GLU A 119 1.18 -10.71 26.41
CA GLU A 119 1.85 -10.04 25.29
C GLU A 119 3.37 -9.89 25.51
N ASP A 120 3.83 -9.69 26.76
CA ASP A 120 5.27 -9.53 27.04
C ASP A 120 6.06 -10.81 26.79
N LEU A 121 5.51 -11.97 27.20
CA LEU A 121 6.14 -13.27 26.94
C LEU A 121 6.02 -13.67 25.47
N ALA A 122 4.90 -13.38 24.82
CA ALA A 122 4.76 -13.59 23.39
C ALA A 122 5.76 -12.72 22.60
N LEU A 123 5.95 -11.45 22.98
CA LEU A 123 6.91 -10.55 22.34
C LEU A 123 8.36 -11.03 22.53
N ASP A 124 8.71 -11.54 23.72
CA ASP A 124 10.01 -12.20 23.95
C ASP A 124 10.25 -13.35 22.97
N LEU A 125 9.28 -14.26 22.86
CA LEU A 125 9.40 -15.42 21.99
C LEU A 125 9.37 -15.05 20.50
N TYR A 126 8.58 -14.05 20.08
CA TYR A 126 8.69 -13.51 18.72
C TYR A 126 10.04 -12.87 18.44
N GLY A 127 10.64 -12.19 19.43
CA GLY A 127 12.00 -11.66 19.37
C GLY A 127 13.05 -12.75 19.16
N ILE A 128 12.95 -13.85 19.91
CA ILE A 128 13.80 -15.04 19.75
C ILE A 128 13.59 -15.66 18.36
N ALA A 129 12.35 -15.76 17.89
CA ALA A 129 12.02 -16.31 16.59
C ALA A 129 12.61 -15.50 15.43
N VAL A 130 12.36 -14.18 15.40
CA VAL A 130 12.88 -13.31 14.35
C VAL A 130 14.41 -13.22 14.39
N GLY A 131 15.02 -13.17 15.58
CA GLY A 131 16.48 -13.13 15.74
C GLY A 131 17.16 -14.41 15.26
N ASN A 132 16.66 -15.58 15.65
CA ASN A 132 17.22 -16.85 15.18
C ASN A 132 16.96 -17.09 13.69
N ALA A 133 15.79 -16.70 13.16
CA ALA A 133 15.56 -16.75 11.72
C ALA A 133 16.52 -15.81 10.96
N TYR A 134 16.79 -14.60 11.49
CA TYR A 134 17.77 -13.67 10.95
C TYR A 134 19.19 -14.29 10.95
N PHE A 135 19.62 -14.89 12.06
CA PHE A 135 20.91 -15.58 12.11
C PHE A 135 20.98 -16.75 11.13
N TYR A 136 19.93 -17.57 11.06
CA TYR A 136 19.84 -18.63 10.05
C TYR A 136 20.07 -18.06 8.65
N LEU A 137 19.50 -16.90 8.31
CA LEU A 137 19.57 -16.30 6.96
C LEU A 137 20.90 -15.57 6.67
N PHE A 138 21.52 -14.94 7.67
CA PHE A 138 22.58 -13.95 7.43
C PHE A 138 23.90 -14.18 8.18
N ASP A 139 23.94 -15.05 9.19
CA ASP A 139 25.15 -15.32 9.94
C ASP A 139 26.08 -16.22 9.11
N GLU A 140 27.34 -15.81 8.94
CA GLU A 140 28.34 -16.51 8.15
C GLU A 140 28.67 -17.90 8.71
N ARG A 141 28.48 -18.11 10.03
CA ARG A 141 28.71 -19.41 10.70
C ARG A 141 27.86 -20.53 10.10
N TYR A 142 26.73 -20.21 9.47
CA TYR A 142 25.79 -21.19 8.94
C TYR A 142 25.84 -21.33 7.42
N ASP A 143 26.77 -20.64 6.74
CA ASP A 143 26.83 -20.60 5.28
C ASP A 143 26.97 -21.99 4.64
N SER A 144 27.81 -22.85 5.20
CA SER A 144 28.04 -24.21 4.67
C SER A 144 26.82 -25.12 4.79
N GLY A 145 25.92 -24.85 5.75
CA GLY A 145 24.68 -25.60 5.95
C GLY A 145 23.45 -24.98 5.28
N ARG A 146 23.58 -23.75 4.75
CA ARG A 146 22.47 -23.01 4.15
C ARG A 146 22.36 -23.34 2.67
N ASN A 147 21.19 -23.83 2.27
CA ASN A 147 20.87 -24.11 0.87
C ASN A 147 19.59 -23.38 0.46
N PRO A 148 19.65 -22.34 -0.40
CA PRO A 148 18.47 -21.62 -0.88
C PRO A 148 17.44 -22.49 -1.62
N TYR A 149 17.84 -23.66 -2.12
CA TYR A 149 16.95 -24.63 -2.77
C TYR A 149 16.28 -25.60 -1.79
N ASP A 150 16.68 -25.60 -0.52
CA ASP A 150 16.01 -26.39 0.52
C ASP A 150 14.72 -25.67 0.95
N PRO A 151 13.56 -26.35 1.01
CA PRO A 151 12.32 -25.77 1.52
C PRO A 151 12.43 -25.15 2.92
N ARG A 152 13.43 -25.54 3.72
CA ARG A 152 13.76 -24.91 5.01
C ARG A 152 14.19 -23.46 4.86
N PHE A 153 14.91 -23.11 3.79
CA PHE A 153 15.31 -21.73 3.55
C PHE A 153 14.09 -20.84 3.38
N ARG A 154 13.11 -21.25 2.54
CA ARG A 154 11.85 -20.49 2.41
C ARG A 154 11.09 -20.41 3.73
N ARG A 155 11.01 -21.51 4.48
CA ARG A 155 10.38 -21.52 5.81
C ARG A 155 11.08 -20.60 6.80
N ALA A 156 12.40 -20.46 6.74
CA ALA A 156 13.13 -19.50 7.56
C ALA A 156 12.78 -18.06 7.18
N CYS A 157 12.60 -17.76 5.89
CA CYS A 157 12.05 -16.47 5.45
C CYS A 157 10.64 -16.24 6.00
N ASP A 158 9.76 -17.25 5.90
CA ASP A 158 8.39 -17.16 6.42
C ASP A 158 8.35 -16.98 7.95
N LEU A 159 9.24 -17.65 8.69
CA LEU A 159 9.41 -17.48 10.14
C LEU A 159 9.91 -16.08 10.47
N TYR A 160 10.90 -15.56 9.75
CA TYR A 160 11.38 -14.18 9.93
C TYR A 160 10.24 -13.18 9.69
N ASN A 161 9.53 -13.26 8.56
CA ASN A 161 8.44 -12.34 8.21
C ASN A 161 7.28 -12.46 9.21
N GLY A 162 6.85 -13.68 9.52
CA GLY A 162 5.71 -13.92 10.41
C GLY A 162 5.98 -13.56 11.87
N ALA A 163 7.19 -13.83 12.38
CA ALA A 163 7.61 -13.42 13.71
C ALA A 163 7.74 -11.90 13.80
N LEU A 164 8.35 -11.27 12.80
CA LEU A 164 8.47 -9.81 12.72
C LEU A 164 7.09 -9.15 12.69
N GLU A 165 6.17 -9.62 11.85
CA GLU A 165 4.81 -9.08 11.77
C GLU A 165 4.10 -9.19 13.12
N SER A 166 4.17 -10.35 13.78
CA SER A 166 3.51 -10.56 15.07
C SER A 166 4.10 -9.66 16.16
N ALA A 167 5.43 -9.50 16.19
CA ALA A 167 6.09 -8.55 17.09
C ALA A 167 5.68 -7.10 16.80
N LEU A 168 5.70 -6.68 15.53
CA LEU A 168 5.30 -5.33 15.12
C LEU A 168 3.84 -5.02 15.47
N ARG A 169 2.94 -6.00 15.42
CA ARG A 169 1.55 -5.83 15.86
C ARG A 169 1.45 -5.51 17.35
N ILE A 170 2.22 -6.19 18.20
CA ILE A 170 2.29 -5.89 19.65
C ILE A 170 2.88 -4.49 19.86
N VAL A 171 3.99 -4.17 19.20
CA VAL A 171 4.65 -2.85 19.26
C VAL A 171 3.70 -1.73 18.79
N GLN A 172 2.91 -1.97 17.75
CA GLN A 172 1.91 -1.03 17.26
C GLN A 172 0.78 -0.81 18.27
N ARG A 173 0.25 -1.88 18.90
CA ARG A 173 -0.78 -1.75 19.96
C ARG A 173 -0.29 -0.92 21.16
N ARG A 174 1.02 -0.95 21.43
CA ARG A 174 1.69 -0.11 22.45
C ARG A 174 1.96 1.33 22.00
N GLY A 175 1.63 1.69 20.76
CA GLY A 175 1.86 3.03 20.21
C GLY A 175 3.33 3.35 19.90
N MET A 176 4.18 2.32 19.78
CA MET A 176 5.64 2.47 19.60
C MET A 176 6.09 2.27 18.15
N LEU A 177 5.20 1.93 17.22
CA LEU A 177 5.53 1.80 15.80
C LEU A 177 5.31 3.13 15.06
N VAL A 178 6.09 4.15 15.44
CA VAL A 178 6.00 5.51 14.87
C VAL A 178 7.22 5.78 13.99
N PRO A 179 7.05 6.06 12.68
CA PRO A 179 8.16 6.39 11.79
C PRO A 179 9.01 7.56 12.31
N GLY A 180 10.35 7.41 12.26
CA GLY A 180 11.32 8.37 12.78
C GLY A 180 11.52 8.33 14.30
N GLY A 181 10.69 7.60 15.04
CA GLY A 181 10.77 7.48 16.49
C GLY A 181 11.83 6.48 16.96
N THR A 182 12.29 6.67 18.20
CA THR A 182 13.11 5.68 18.93
C THR A 182 12.44 5.36 20.25
N PHE A 183 12.25 4.07 20.53
CA PHE A 183 11.46 3.57 21.65
C PHE A 183 12.21 2.46 22.38
N THR A 184 12.11 2.46 23.70
CA THR A 184 12.48 1.28 24.48
C THR A 184 11.29 0.32 24.52
N VAL A 185 11.44 -0.84 23.91
CA VAL A 185 10.51 -1.96 24.01
C VAL A 185 11.00 -2.90 25.11
N ASN A 186 10.24 -2.97 26.20
CA ASN A 186 10.49 -3.95 27.26
C ASN A 186 9.70 -5.23 26.97
N THR A 187 10.37 -6.36 27.15
CA THR A 187 9.75 -7.68 27.20
C THR A 187 9.85 -8.23 28.62
N ALA A 188 9.44 -9.48 28.87
CA ALA A 188 9.56 -10.04 30.22
C ALA A 188 11.03 -10.26 30.64
N ARG A 189 11.94 -10.45 29.67
CA ARG A 189 13.36 -10.78 29.95
C ARG A 189 14.37 -9.81 29.35
N GLN A 190 13.99 -9.02 28.35
CA GLN A 190 14.93 -8.21 27.56
C GLN A 190 14.45 -6.77 27.38
N ARG A 191 15.40 -5.92 27.01
CA ARG A 191 15.14 -4.52 26.68
C ARG A 191 15.70 -4.23 25.29
N PHE A 192 14.85 -3.77 24.39
CA PHE A 192 15.25 -3.38 23.04
C PHE A 192 15.11 -1.87 22.89
N ASP A 193 16.18 -1.20 22.47
CA ASP A 193 16.08 0.18 22.00
C ASP A 193 15.90 0.11 20.47
N MET A 194 14.66 0.34 20.04
CA MET A 194 14.18 0.20 18.67
C MET A 194 14.06 1.57 18.00
N THR A 195 14.71 1.74 16.86
CA THR A 195 14.52 2.90 15.97
C THR A 195 13.69 2.50 14.76
N VAL A 196 12.67 3.29 14.41
CA VAL A 196 11.88 3.09 13.19
C VAL A 196 12.39 4.03 12.11
N ALA A 197 13.22 3.53 11.21
CA ALA A 197 13.93 4.33 10.20
C ALA A 197 13.16 4.32 8.86
N PRO A 198 12.66 5.46 8.35
CA PRO A 198 12.10 5.53 7.01
C PRO A 198 13.20 5.48 5.93
N HIS A 199 12.98 4.66 4.91
CA HIS A 199 13.81 4.53 3.71
C HIS A 199 12.92 4.62 2.46
N GLY A 200 12.23 5.76 2.32
CA GLY A 200 11.39 6.09 1.17
C GLY A 200 11.47 7.58 0.81
N SER A 201 10.71 8.00 -0.21
CA SER A 201 10.65 9.43 -0.60
C SER A 201 9.68 10.26 0.26
N TRP A 202 9.06 9.65 1.25
CA TRP A 202 8.15 10.30 2.20
C TRP A 202 8.88 10.78 3.45
N HIS A 203 8.38 11.88 4.03
CA HIS A 203 8.80 12.32 5.36
C HIS A 203 8.14 11.44 6.43
N SER A 204 8.85 11.12 7.53
CA SER A 204 8.26 10.40 8.67
C SER A 204 6.95 11.04 9.13
N GLU A 205 6.93 12.36 9.12
CA GLU A 205 5.80 13.17 9.55
C GLU A 205 4.61 13.10 8.60
N SER A 206 4.75 12.64 7.35
CA SER A 206 3.62 12.49 6.44
C SER A 206 2.90 11.14 6.59
N ILE A 207 3.42 10.23 7.41
CA ILE A 207 2.75 8.96 7.73
C ILE A 207 1.85 9.16 8.95
N ALA A 208 0.55 8.96 8.74
CA ALA A 208 -0.46 9.01 9.79
C ALA A 208 -0.52 7.70 10.57
N GLU A 209 -0.51 6.60 9.83
CA GLU A 209 -0.75 5.26 10.34
C GLU A 209 -0.06 4.24 9.44
N LEU A 210 0.42 3.17 10.05
CA LEU A 210 0.86 1.98 9.34
C LEU A 210 -0.18 0.87 9.53
N LYS A 211 -0.54 0.14 8.48
CA LYS A 211 -1.43 -1.02 8.58
C LYS A 211 -0.77 -2.23 7.94
N PHE A 212 -1.14 -3.43 8.35
CA PHE A 212 -0.58 -4.65 7.78
C PHE A 212 -1.37 -5.08 6.56
N VAL A 213 -0.67 -5.37 5.46
CA VAL A 213 -1.31 -5.88 4.22
C VAL A 213 -2.06 -7.19 4.46
N SER A 214 -1.55 -8.02 5.37
CA SER A 214 -2.14 -9.30 5.74
C SER A 214 -3.55 -9.18 6.35
N ASP A 215 -3.96 -7.99 6.83
CA ASP A 215 -5.32 -7.73 7.33
C ASP A 215 -6.34 -7.56 6.20
N PHE A 216 -5.90 -7.39 4.95
CA PHE A 216 -6.77 -7.01 3.84
C PHE A 216 -6.81 -8.08 2.75
N GLU A 217 -7.95 -8.13 2.07
CA GLU A 217 -8.17 -8.93 0.88
C GLU A 217 -8.63 -8.02 -0.27
N VAL A 218 -7.89 -8.03 -1.37
CA VAL A 218 -8.22 -7.29 -2.59
C VAL A 218 -9.36 -8.01 -3.34
N LYS A 219 -10.41 -7.28 -3.74
CA LYS A 219 -11.58 -7.86 -4.42
C LYS A 219 -11.71 -7.47 -5.89
N GLU A 220 -11.56 -6.17 -6.19
CA GLU A 220 -11.94 -5.61 -7.50
C GLU A 220 -10.77 -5.52 -8.49
N LEU A 221 -9.52 -5.46 -8.01
CA LEU A 221 -8.34 -5.54 -8.88
C LEU A 221 -8.07 -6.99 -9.25
N THR A 222 -8.00 -7.28 -10.55
CA THR A 222 -7.88 -8.66 -11.08
C THR A 222 -6.48 -9.20 -10.81
N ASN A 223 -5.44 -8.41 -11.15
CA ASN A 223 -4.05 -8.80 -10.94
C ASN A 223 -3.53 -8.37 -9.56
N ARG A 224 -2.66 -9.18 -8.97
CA ARG A 224 -1.98 -8.88 -7.71
C ARG A 224 -0.47 -8.88 -7.91
N TYR A 225 0.16 -7.76 -7.61
CA TYR A 225 1.60 -7.58 -7.73
C TYR A 225 2.26 -7.67 -6.36
N ARG A 226 2.93 -8.80 -6.16
CA ARG A 226 3.63 -9.16 -4.93
C ARG A 226 4.96 -9.80 -5.29
N THR A 227 6.00 -9.46 -4.55
CA THR A 227 7.31 -10.10 -4.65
C THR A 227 7.57 -10.88 -3.37
N PHE A 228 8.04 -12.13 -3.50
CA PHE A 228 8.48 -12.92 -2.35
C PHE A 228 9.87 -12.45 -1.88
N GLY A 229 10.04 -12.26 -0.58
CA GLY A 229 11.31 -11.79 -0.03
C GLY A 229 11.32 -11.78 1.49
N LEU A 230 12.04 -10.83 2.08
CA LEU A 230 12.10 -10.60 3.52
C LEU A 230 11.50 -9.25 3.92
N GLY A 231 10.88 -9.22 5.10
CA GLY A 231 10.17 -8.08 5.64
C GLY A 231 8.65 -8.26 5.62
N VAL A 232 7.96 -7.28 6.18
CA VAL A 232 6.52 -7.28 6.37
C VAL A 232 5.91 -6.21 5.46
N PRO A 233 5.13 -6.58 4.44
CA PRO A 233 4.38 -5.62 3.63
C PRO A 233 3.32 -4.88 4.47
N MET A 234 3.32 -3.56 4.37
CA MET A 234 2.48 -2.63 5.09
C MET A 234 1.86 -1.60 4.15
N ILE A 235 0.78 -0.97 4.62
CA ILE A 235 0.12 0.19 4.02
C ILE A 235 0.50 1.39 4.89
N ALA A 236 1.19 2.38 4.33
CA ALA A 236 1.36 3.67 4.99
C ALA A 236 0.26 4.62 4.55
N VAL A 237 -0.57 5.07 5.50
CA VAL A 237 -1.62 6.05 5.26
C VAL A 237 -1.01 7.44 5.33
N HIS A 238 -1.12 8.19 4.23
CA HIS A 238 -0.65 9.57 4.16
C HIS A 238 -1.56 10.48 4.99
N LYS A 239 -0.95 11.37 5.78
CA LYS A 239 -1.64 12.55 6.31
C LYS A 239 -1.07 13.79 5.66
N ASN A 240 -1.97 14.72 5.35
CA ASN A 240 -1.55 15.98 4.79
C ASN A 240 -0.77 16.76 5.83
N VAL A 241 0.49 17.03 5.53
CA VAL A 241 1.37 17.86 6.35
C VAL A 241 1.62 19.16 5.61
N ASN A 242 1.50 20.28 6.33
CA ASN A 242 1.93 21.57 5.80
C ASN A 242 3.44 21.71 5.99
N ASP A 243 4.20 20.79 5.38
CA ASP A 243 5.67 20.71 5.47
C ASP A 243 6.36 21.64 4.44
N GLY A 244 5.58 22.40 3.68
CA GLY A 244 6.05 23.28 2.62
C GLY A 244 6.34 22.56 1.30
N SER A 245 6.09 21.25 1.18
CA SER A 245 6.24 20.50 -0.06
C SER A 245 5.24 20.98 -1.11
N PRO A 246 5.69 21.48 -2.28
CA PRO A 246 4.80 21.88 -3.36
C PRO A 246 4.00 20.71 -3.97
N ALA A 247 4.42 19.47 -3.71
CA ALA A 247 3.73 18.27 -4.19
C ALA A 247 2.44 17.96 -3.41
N GLU A 248 2.33 18.45 -2.18
CA GLU A 248 1.25 18.11 -1.25
C GLU A 248 -0.14 18.47 -1.79
N GLN A 249 -0.23 19.56 -2.56
CA GLN A 249 -1.48 20.01 -3.19
C GLN A 249 -2.04 18.99 -4.20
N PHE A 250 -1.22 18.07 -4.71
CA PHE A 250 -1.62 17.06 -5.69
C PHE A 250 -1.93 15.70 -5.07
N TYR A 251 -1.83 15.55 -3.74
CA TYR A 251 -2.15 14.28 -3.08
C TYR A 251 -3.63 14.23 -2.66
N PRO A 252 -4.37 13.19 -3.07
CA PRO A 252 -5.75 13.06 -2.65
C PRO A 252 -5.85 12.70 -1.16
N PRO A 253 -6.90 13.15 -0.46
CA PRO A 253 -7.13 12.78 0.93
C PRO A 253 -7.18 11.26 1.13
N GLY A 254 -6.42 10.77 2.13
CA GLY A 254 -6.34 9.36 2.48
C GLY A 254 -5.68 8.47 1.41
N MET A 255 -4.85 9.08 0.56
CA MET A 255 -3.81 8.38 -0.18
C MET A 255 -3.00 7.47 0.75
N SER A 256 -2.59 6.33 0.22
CA SER A 256 -1.72 5.39 0.90
C SER A 256 -0.73 4.80 -0.08
N TYR A 257 0.43 4.40 0.43
CA TYR A 257 1.49 3.84 -0.39
C TYR A 257 2.06 2.58 0.25
N PRO A 258 2.61 1.66 -0.57
CA PRO A 258 3.21 0.43 -0.08
C PRO A 258 4.48 0.71 0.71
N VAL A 259 4.70 -0.07 1.76
CA VAL A 259 5.91 -0.05 2.58
C VAL A 259 6.29 -1.49 2.91
N THR A 260 7.59 -1.79 2.98
CA THR A 260 8.05 -3.05 3.57
C THR A 260 8.86 -2.77 4.83
N ALA A 261 8.40 -3.27 5.97
CA ALA A 261 9.13 -3.18 7.23
C ALA A 261 10.17 -4.31 7.34
N PHE A 262 11.43 -3.98 7.58
CA PHE A 262 12.53 -4.93 7.72
C PHE A 262 13.27 -4.69 9.05
N LEU A 263 13.49 -5.73 9.84
CA LEU A 263 14.24 -5.63 11.09
C LEU A 263 15.73 -5.89 10.86
N ARG A 264 16.55 -4.86 11.03
CA ARG A 264 17.99 -5.02 11.15
C ARG A 264 18.37 -5.22 12.60
N VAL A 265 18.99 -6.37 12.88
CA VAL A 265 19.57 -6.68 14.19
C VAL A 265 21.04 -6.23 14.16
N THR A 266 21.37 -5.21 14.95
CA THR A 266 22.74 -4.72 15.04
C THR A 266 23.44 -5.43 16.20
N PRO A 267 24.58 -6.13 15.98
CA PRO A 267 25.37 -6.68 17.07
C PRO A 267 25.77 -5.55 18.03
N ASN A 268 25.59 -5.74 19.35
CA ASN A 268 26.05 -4.75 20.33
C ASN A 268 27.58 -4.89 20.50
N PRO A 269 28.40 -3.94 20.01
CA PRO A 269 29.87 -4.05 20.08
C PRO A 269 30.41 -3.94 21.51
N HIS A 270 29.59 -3.51 22.48
CA HIS A 270 29.95 -3.36 23.89
C HIS A 270 29.37 -4.45 24.81
N ALA A 271 28.79 -5.52 24.25
CA ALA A 271 28.15 -6.59 25.02
C ALA A 271 29.08 -7.25 26.07
N ALA A 272 30.40 -7.23 25.85
CA ALA A 272 31.39 -7.80 26.77
C ALA A 272 31.84 -6.86 27.91
N SER A 273 31.50 -5.56 27.85
CA SER A 273 32.04 -4.53 28.75
C SER A 273 30.98 -3.71 29.48
N ASP A 274 29.70 -3.86 29.14
CA ASP A 274 28.60 -3.07 29.71
C ASP A 274 27.74 -3.91 30.68
N PRO A 275 27.63 -3.54 31.98
CA PRO A 275 26.68 -4.18 32.90
C PRO A 275 25.20 -4.03 32.48
N TYR A 276 24.89 -3.22 31.46
CA TYR A 276 23.59 -3.18 30.76
C TYR A 276 23.50 -4.08 29.52
N ALA A 277 24.32 -5.15 29.41
CA ALA A 277 24.35 -6.12 28.30
C ALA A 277 23.01 -6.79 27.90
N GLN A 278 21.91 -6.52 28.64
CA GLN A 278 20.53 -6.88 28.26
C GLN A 278 19.85 -5.86 27.33
N ARG A 279 20.55 -4.81 26.89
CA ARG A 279 20.06 -3.85 25.89
C ARG A 279 20.47 -4.24 24.49
N HIS A 280 19.48 -4.51 23.64
CA HIS A 280 19.66 -4.81 22.23
C HIS A 280 19.28 -3.60 21.38
N LEU A 281 20.16 -3.24 20.44
CA LEU A 281 19.89 -2.19 19.46
C LEU A 281 19.29 -2.82 18.21
N CYS A 282 18.10 -2.40 17.83
CA CYS A 282 17.46 -2.87 16.60
C CYS A 282 16.86 -1.71 15.81
N THR A 283 16.82 -1.88 14.49
CA THR A 283 16.27 -0.88 13.58
C THR A 283 15.20 -1.53 12.73
N VAL A 284 13.98 -1.00 12.80
CA VAL A 284 12.90 -1.33 11.88
C VAL A 284 12.98 -0.35 10.71
N GLU A 285 13.53 -0.81 9.59
CA GLU A 285 13.63 -0.05 8.36
C GLU A 285 12.32 -0.12 7.59
N LEU A 286 11.79 1.01 7.13
CA LEU A 286 10.57 1.10 6.32
C LEU A 286 10.95 1.44 4.87
N HIS A 287 11.01 0.43 4.01
CA HIS A 287 11.46 0.57 2.62
C HIS A 287 10.32 0.87 1.64
N ASP A 288 10.63 1.65 0.60
CA ASP A 288 9.72 1.93 -0.53
C ASP A 288 9.87 0.91 -1.68
N PRO A 289 8.92 -0.03 -1.84
CA PRO A 289 8.99 -1.02 -2.91
C PRO A 289 8.75 -0.44 -4.31
N LEU A 290 8.33 0.83 -4.44
CA LEU A 290 8.21 1.54 -5.73
C LEU A 290 9.52 2.19 -6.19
N ARG A 291 10.58 2.12 -5.36
CA ARG A 291 11.92 2.65 -5.67
C ARG A 291 13.00 1.58 -5.65
N GLY A 292 12.85 0.57 -4.80
CA GLY A 292 13.79 -0.53 -4.71
C GLY A 292 13.14 -1.75 -4.06
N GLN A 293 13.38 -2.92 -4.64
CA GLN A 293 12.86 -4.18 -4.13
C GLN A 293 13.96 -5.04 -3.49
N ASP A 294 15.20 -4.56 -3.47
CA ASP A 294 16.33 -5.27 -2.90
C ASP A 294 17.10 -4.39 -1.91
N ILE A 295 17.59 -5.00 -0.84
CA ILE A 295 18.47 -4.37 0.15
C ILE A 295 19.76 -5.16 0.29
N THR A 296 20.81 -4.52 0.82
CA THR A 296 22.04 -5.22 1.18
C THR A 296 22.06 -5.56 2.67
N VAL A 297 22.27 -6.84 2.99
CA VAL A 297 22.42 -7.34 4.37
C VAL A 297 23.62 -8.28 4.40
N ASN A 298 24.61 -7.99 5.26
CA ASN A 298 25.86 -8.76 5.34
C ASN A 298 26.48 -9.08 3.96
N GLN A 299 26.64 -8.04 3.13
CA GLN A 299 27.19 -8.12 1.76
C GLN A 299 26.38 -8.99 0.77
N ARG A 300 25.14 -9.34 1.10
CA ARG A 300 24.24 -10.09 0.22
C ARG A 300 23.10 -9.22 -0.25
N LEU A 301 22.73 -9.38 -1.51
CA LEU A 301 21.51 -8.82 -2.07
C LEU A 301 20.32 -9.64 -1.59
N VAL A 302 19.34 -8.97 -0.99
CA VAL A 302 18.19 -9.58 -0.36
C VAL A 302 16.92 -8.96 -0.96
N PRO A 303 16.05 -9.75 -1.60
CA PRO A 303 14.77 -9.25 -2.06
C PRO A 303 13.86 -8.96 -0.86
N LEU A 304 13.21 -7.82 -0.90
CA LEU A 304 12.16 -7.43 0.04
C LEU A 304 10.86 -8.16 -0.31
N GLU A 305 10.10 -8.57 0.70
CA GLU A 305 8.73 -9.01 0.47
C GLU A 305 7.85 -7.78 0.25
N THR A 306 7.06 -7.75 -0.83
CA THR A 306 6.31 -6.55 -1.23
C THR A 306 4.87 -6.88 -1.61
N ASP A 307 3.97 -5.92 -1.41
CA ASP A 307 2.62 -5.92 -1.98
C ASP A 307 2.25 -4.49 -2.36
N ILE A 308 2.24 -4.21 -3.67
CA ILE A 308 1.96 -2.88 -4.21
C ILE A 308 0.48 -2.68 -4.59
N THR A 309 -0.29 -3.77 -4.65
CA THR A 309 -1.71 -3.79 -5.03
C THR A 309 -2.63 -3.49 -3.86
N THR A 310 -2.37 -4.07 -2.68
CA THR A 310 -3.23 -3.92 -1.50
C THR A 310 -3.31 -2.47 -0.99
N PRO A 311 -2.20 -1.69 -0.90
CA PRO A 311 -2.27 -0.28 -0.55
C PRO A 311 -3.07 0.56 -1.56
N LEU A 312 -2.94 0.27 -2.86
CA LEU A 312 -3.75 0.92 -3.89
C LEU A 312 -5.24 0.61 -3.66
N ALA A 313 -5.60 -0.66 -3.51
CA ALA A 313 -6.98 -1.06 -3.24
C ALA A 313 -7.53 -0.40 -1.97
N TYR A 314 -6.72 -0.31 -0.91
CA TYR A 314 -7.10 0.38 0.33
C TYR A 314 -7.40 1.87 0.09
N SER A 315 -6.56 2.58 -0.68
CA SER A 315 -6.80 3.98 -1.04
C SER A 315 -8.07 4.19 -1.86
N LEU A 316 -8.40 3.27 -2.78
CA LEU A 316 -9.61 3.35 -3.61
C LEU A 316 -10.91 3.19 -2.79
N ASP A 317 -10.82 2.63 -1.58
CA ASP A 317 -11.94 2.55 -0.64
C ASP A 317 -12.15 3.80 0.22
N ASN A 318 -11.29 4.83 0.09
CA ASN A 318 -11.47 6.08 0.80
C ASN A 318 -12.82 6.75 0.43
N PRO A 319 -13.65 7.15 1.41
CA PRO A 319 -14.95 7.76 1.13
C PRO A 319 -14.89 9.06 0.32
N VAL A 320 -13.87 9.89 0.55
CA VAL A 320 -13.66 11.14 -0.20
C VAL A 320 -13.31 10.81 -1.64
N PHE A 321 -12.40 9.87 -1.86
CA PHE A 321 -12.05 9.39 -3.20
C PHE A 321 -13.27 8.80 -3.93
N LYS A 322 -14.05 7.93 -3.28
CA LYS A 322 -15.26 7.34 -3.86
C LYS A 322 -16.28 8.40 -4.27
N LYS A 323 -16.57 9.33 -3.38
CA LYS A 323 -17.52 10.42 -3.65
C LYS A 323 -17.08 11.29 -4.82
N ALA A 324 -15.80 11.64 -4.90
CA ALA A 324 -15.25 12.44 -6.00
C ALA A 324 -15.27 11.69 -7.34
N ASN A 325 -15.25 10.35 -7.31
CA ASN A 325 -15.21 9.50 -8.50
C ASN A 325 -16.58 8.92 -8.89
N GLU A 326 -17.70 9.42 -8.35
CA GLU A 326 -19.06 9.06 -8.77
C GLU A 326 -19.41 9.69 -10.13
N PRO A 327 -19.44 8.92 -11.25
CA PRO A 327 -19.54 9.50 -12.59
C PRO A 327 -20.90 10.17 -12.85
N THR A 328 -21.98 9.58 -12.34
CA THR A 328 -23.35 10.09 -12.51
C THR A 328 -23.55 11.41 -11.78
N ARG A 329 -22.99 11.55 -10.57
CA ARG A 329 -23.04 12.81 -9.82
C ARG A 329 -22.24 13.91 -10.53
N SER A 330 -21.08 13.56 -11.07
CA SER A 330 -20.20 14.45 -11.85
C SER A 330 -20.83 14.95 -13.15
N LEU A 331 -21.79 14.21 -13.70
CA LEU A 331 -22.52 14.57 -14.92
C LEU A 331 -23.73 15.49 -14.63
N ILE A 332 -24.48 15.23 -13.56
CA ILE A 332 -25.78 15.87 -13.29
C ILE A 332 -25.63 17.20 -12.52
N SER A 333 -24.69 17.28 -11.57
CA SER A 333 -24.48 18.48 -10.76
C SER A 333 -23.01 18.92 -10.75
N PRO A 334 -22.48 19.46 -11.86
CA PRO A 334 -21.08 19.93 -11.94
C PRO A 334 -20.74 21.00 -10.89
N SER A 335 -21.71 21.84 -10.52
CA SER A 335 -21.56 22.95 -9.56
C SER A 335 -21.58 22.54 -8.08
N ASP A 336 -22.08 21.34 -7.73
CA ASP A 336 -22.15 20.84 -6.34
C ASP A 336 -20.87 20.10 -5.91
N GLN A 337 -19.93 19.90 -6.84
CA GLN A 337 -18.62 19.34 -6.55
C GLN A 337 -17.70 20.46 -6.09
N GLY A 338 -17.77 20.80 -4.81
CA GLY A 338 -16.72 21.60 -4.17
C GLY A 338 -15.35 20.99 -4.46
N ASP A 339 -14.53 21.72 -5.23
CA ASP A 339 -13.07 21.60 -5.44
C ASP A 339 -12.43 20.22 -5.69
N GLY A 340 -13.22 19.18 -6.00
CA GLY A 340 -12.71 17.83 -6.29
C GLY A 340 -12.14 17.65 -7.71
N ARG A 341 -12.12 18.71 -8.52
CA ARG A 341 -11.46 18.72 -9.84
C ARG A 341 -9.98 19.01 -9.64
N GLY A 342 -9.12 18.34 -10.40
CA GLY A 342 -7.70 18.59 -10.28
C GLY A 342 -6.83 17.46 -10.78
N LEU A 343 -5.53 17.68 -10.67
CA LEU A 343 -4.51 16.70 -10.97
C LEU A 343 -4.09 15.99 -9.68
N TYR A 344 -4.16 14.66 -9.68
CA TYR A 344 -3.88 13.84 -8.51
C TYR A 344 -2.73 12.87 -8.75
N MET A 345 -1.82 12.77 -7.78
CA MET A 345 -0.79 11.75 -7.73
C MET A 345 -1.20 10.67 -6.72
N LEU A 346 -1.22 9.40 -7.14
CA LEU A 346 -1.56 8.26 -6.27
C LEU A 346 -0.33 7.59 -5.65
N GLN A 347 0.84 8.21 -5.80
CA GLN A 347 2.12 7.81 -5.21
C GLN A 347 2.94 9.08 -4.92
N PRO A 348 3.83 9.07 -3.92
CA PRO A 348 4.66 10.23 -3.60
C PRO A 348 5.42 10.72 -4.85
N TYR A 349 5.54 12.04 -5.00
CA TYR A 349 6.21 12.67 -6.14
C TYR A 349 7.67 12.25 -6.22
N ASP A 350 8.11 11.85 -7.42
CA ASP A 350 9.49 11.50 -7.72
C ASP A 350 10.06 12.46 -8.79
N PRO A 351 11.02 13.34 -8.42
CA PRO A 351 11.60 14.32 -9.35
C PRO A 351 12.43 13.69 -10.47
N GLY A 352 12.74 12.39 -10.39
CA GLY A 352 13.48 11.63 -11.40
C GLY A 352 12.61 10.93 -12.44
N LYS A 353 11.28 10.84 -12.24
CA LYS A 353 10.39 10.07 -13.12
C LYS A 353 9.59 10.95 -14.08
N ILE A 354 9.40 10.46 -15.30
CA ILE A 354 8.60 11.13 -16.34
C ILE A 354 7.11 11.02 -15.97
N PRO A 355 6.38 12.14 -15.85
CA PRO A 355 4.96 12.08 -15.55
C PRO A 355 4.15 11.56 -16.75
N VAL A 356 3.21 10.66 -16.47
CA VAL A 356 2.19 10.18 -17.41
C VAL A 356 0.82 10.60 -16.88
N VAL A 357 0.22 11.59 -17.52
CA VAL A 357 -1.06 12.17 -17.11
C VAL A 357 -2.20 11.43 -17.79
N MET A 358 -3.00 10.73 -16.99
CA MET A 358 -4.17 9.96 -17.39
C MET A 358 -5.40 10.85 -17.38
N VAL A 359 -6.01 11.05 -18.56
CA VAL A 359 -7.18 11.91 -18.75
C VAL A 359 -8.39 11.05 -19.15
N HIS A 360 -9.36 10.89 -18.24
CA HIS A 360 -10.56 10.08 -18.49
C HIS A 360 -11.51 10.72 -19.51
N GLY A 361 -12.47 9.93 -20.01
CA GLY A 361 -13.47 10.35 -21.00
C GLY A 361 -14.80 10.79 -20.38
N PHE A 362 -15.81 10.94 -21.23
CA PHE A 362 -17.18 11.31 -20.84
C PHE A 362 -17.84 10.22 -19.98
N TRP A 363 -18.57 10.63 -18.93
CA TRP A 363 -19.26 9.76 -17.97
C TRP A 363 -18.36 8.65 -17.36
N SER A 364 -17.09 8.98 -17.14
CA SER A 364 -16.05 8.10 -16.59
C SER A 364 -15.41 8.76 -15.36
N SER A 365 -14.50 8.05 -14.69
CA SER A 365 -13.75 8.53 -13.53
C SER A 365 -12.35 7.93 -13.49
N LEU A 366 -11.55 8.26 -12.48
CA LEU A 366 -10.19 7.74 -12.33
C LEU A 366 -10.17 6.21 -12.20
N VAL A 367 -11.26 5.63 -11.69
CA VAL A 367 -11.44 4.19 -11.49
C VAL A 367 -11.23 3.39 -12.77
N THR A 368 -11.61 3.94 -13.93
CA THR A 368 -11.43 3.28 -15.24
C THR A 368 -9.98 2.91 -15.54
N TRP A 369 -9.02 3.66 -14.96
CA TRP A 369 -7.59 3.40 -15.15
C TRP A 369 -6.97 2.47 -14.12
N MET A 370 -7.65 2.13 -13.02
CA MET A 370 -7.00 1.52 -11.85
C MET A 370 -6.46 0.12 -12.09
N GLU A 371 -7.13 -0.71 -12.89
CA GLU A 371 -6.62 -2.03 -13.29
C GLU A 371 -5.32 -1.88 -14.09
N MET A 372 -5.35 -1.03 -15.12
CA MET A 372 -4.16 -0.77 -15.94
C MET A 372 -3.04 -0.12 -15.13
N PHE A 373 -3.35 0.81 -14.25
CA PHE A 373 -2.37 1.45 -13.37
C PHE A 373 -1.70 0.44 -12.43
N ASN A 374 -2.48 -0.49 -11.86
CA ASN A 374 -1.95 -1.60 -11.08
C ASN A 374 -1.00 -2.47 -11.92
N ASP A 375 -1.37 -2.79 -13.16
CA ASP A 375 -0.53 -3.58 -14.07
C ASP A 375 0.76 -2.87 -14.47
N LEU A 376 0.67 -1.59 -14.80
CA LEU A 376 1.82 -0.76 -15.18
C LEU A 376 2.81 -0.60 -14.03
N ARG A 377 2.32 -0.48 -12.79
CA ARG A 377 3.17 -0.48 -11.57
C ARG A 377 3.85 -1.82 -11.34
N GLY A 378 3.26 -2.91 -11.83
CA GLY A 378 3.85 -4.25 -11.78
C GLY A 378 5.03 -4.46 -12.72
N SER A 379 5.29 -3.54 -13.65
CA SER A 379 6.38 -3.64 -14.63
C SER A 379 7.60 -2.80 -14.18
N PRO A 380 8.75 -3.42 -13.86
CA PRO A 380 9.94 -2.69 -13.40
C PRO A 380 10.41 -1.62 -14.38
N ALA A 381 10.43 -1.92 -15.68
CA ALA A 381 10.84 -0.96 -16.71
C ALA A 381 9.96 0.31 -16.74
N ILE A 382 8.68 0.19 -16.38
CA ILE A 382 7.78 1.34 -16.28
C ILE A 382 7.97 2.03 -14.93
N LEU A 383 7.96 1.26 -13.84
CA LEU A 383 8.10 1.75 -12.48
C LEU A 383 9.36 2.62 -12.32
N ASP A 384 10.48 2.23 -12.93
CA ASP A 384 11.77 2.91 -12.79
C ASP A 384 11.80 4.28 -13.51
N ASN A 385 10.99 4.47 -14.55
CA ASN A 385 11.09 5.62 -15.44
C ASN A 385 9.88 6.56 -15.40
N TYR A 386 8.71 6.06 -15.01
CA TYR A 386 7.44 6.79 -15.16
C TYR A 386 6.68 6.90 -13.84
N GLN A 387 5.98 8.01 -13.66
CA GLN A 387 5.05 8.24 -12.57
C GLN A 387 3.68 8.63 -13.14
N PHE A 388 2.63 7.94 -12.71
CA PHE A 388 1.28 8.18 -13.23
C PHE A 388 0.51 9.20 -12.39
N TRP A 389 -0.06 10.18 -13.07
CA TRP A 389 -0.92 11.22 -12.52
C TRP A 389 -2.31 11.13 -13.15
N PHE A 390 -3.32 11.61 -12.44
CA PHE A 390 -4.71 11.37 -12.77
C PHE A 390 -5.47 12.69 -12.76
N TYR A 391 -5.99 13.10 -13.91
CA TYR A 391 -6.79 14.30 -13.99
C TYR A 391 -8.28 13.96 -13.84
N LEU A 392 -8.90 14.46 -12.78
CA LEU A 392 -10.32 14.30 -12.50
C LEU A 392 -11.06 15.61 -12.79
N TYR A 393 -12.13 15.51 -13.57
CA TYR A 393 -12.95 16.66 -13.94
C TYR A 393 -14.42 16.24 -14.13
N PRO A 394 -15.39 17.16 -13.91
CA PRO A 394 -16.79 16.88 -14.17
C PRO A 394 -17.04 16.76 -15.69
N THR A 395 -17.49 15.59 -16.14
CA THR A 395 -17.64 15.33 -17.58
C THR A 395 -18.81 16.08 -18.24
N GLY A 396 -19.66 16.73 -17.46
CA GLY A 396 -20.72 17.62 -17.95
C GLY A 396 -20.22 19.01 -18.38
N GLU A 397 -18.99 19.38 -18.03
CA GLU A 397 -18.40 20.66 -18.46
C GLU A 397 -17.96 20.61 -19.93
N PRO A 398 -18.06 21.73 -20.68
CA PRO A 398 -17.51 21.81 -22.02
C PRO A 398 -16.00 21.51 -22.05
N PHE A 399 -15.58 20.65 -22.97
CA PHE A 399 -14.21 20.10 -22.95
C PHE A 399 -13.11 21.17 -23.04
N TRP A 400 -13.35 22.33 -23.66
CA TRP A 400 -12.38 23.42 -23.76
C TRP A 400 -12.14 24.11 -22.41
N TYR A 401 -13.19 24.25 -21.58
CA TYR A 401 -13.06 24.77 -20.22
C TYR A 401 -12.26 23.79 -19.36
N THR A 402 -12.56 22.50 -19.47
CA THR A 402 -11.79 21.44 -18.83
C THR A 402 -10.33 21.43 -19.28
N ALA A 403 -10.06 21.66 -20.57
CA ALA A 403 -8.71 21.72 -21.13
C ALA A 403 -7.92 22.94 -20.63
N GLN A 404 -8.57 24.10 -20.53
CA GLN A 404 -7.99 25.30 -19.93
C GLN A 404 -7.63 25.06 -18.46
N HIS A 405 -8.52 24.42 -17.69
CA HIS A 405 -8.25 24.08 -16.29
C HIS A 405 -7.07 23.10 -16.17
N LEU A 406 -7.02 22.04 -16.98
CA LEU A 406 -5.87 21.13 -17.02
C LEU A 406 -4.57 21.89 -17.31
N ARG A 407 -4.58 22.83 -18.27
CA ARG A 407 -3.40 23.65 -18.59
C ARG A 407 -2.87 24.39 -17.37
N ARG A 408 -3.75 25.00 -16.57
CA ARG A 408 -3.38 25.68 -15.32
C ARG A 408 -2.84 24.71 -14.26
N GLU A 409 -3.45 23.54 -14.13
CA GLU A 409 -2.94 22.51 -13.21
C GLU A 409 -1.54 22.04 -13.62
N LEU A 410 -1.31 21.81 -14.92
CA LEU A 410 0.01 21.48 -15.46
C LEU A 410 1.02 22.62 -15.24
N GLU A 411 0.60 23.88 -15.36
CA GLU A 411 1.46 25.02 -15.03
C GLU A 411 1.86 25.05 -13.56
N LYS A 412 0.95 24.74 -12.63
CA LYS A 412 1.28 24.61 -11.20
C LYS A 412 2.34 23.54 -10.94
N THR A 413 2.35 22.44 -11.72
CA THR A 413 3.37 21.38 -11.58
C THR A 413 4.79 21.88 -11.88
N ARG A 414 4.95 23.02 -12.57
CA ARG A 414 6.26 23.63 -12.82
C ARG A 414 6.94 24.15 -11.56
N GLY A 415 6.19 24.34 -10.46
CA GLY A 415 6.74 24.64 -9.14
C GLY A 415 7.31 23.44 -8.40
N LEU A 416 7.15 22.21 -8.92
CA LEU A 416 7.70 21.01 -8.31
C LEU A 416 9.22 20.93 -8.49
N PRO A 417 9.97 20.37 -7.51
CA PRO A 417 11.40 20.10 -7.65
C PRO A 417 11.68 19.22 -8.87
N GLN A 418 12.71 19.53 -9.66
CA GLN A 418 13.07 18.73 -10.84
C GLN A 418 14.42 18.07 -10.70
N GLY A 419 14.53 16.81 -11.14
CA GLY A 419 15.81 16.15 -11.35
C GLY A 419 16.59 16.75 -12.52
N SER A 420 17.88 16.41 -12.63
CA SER A 420 18.80 16.97 -13.64
C SER A 420 18.33 16.79 -15.09
N GLU A 421 17.61 15.70 -15.37
CA GLU A 421 17.07 15.35 -16.69
C GLU A 421 15.76 16.07 -17.07
N ARG A 422 15.26 16.94 -16.19
CA ARG A 422 13.99 17.67 -16.31
C ARG A 422 12.82 16.79 -16.79
N PRO A 423 12.44 15.72 -16.04
CA PRO A 423 11.41 14.78 -16.50
C PRO A 423 10.05 15.43 -16.79
N LEU A 424 9.72 16.55 -16.14
CA LEU A 424 8.50 17.32 -16.42
C LEU A 424 8.42 17.84 -17.86
N ASP A 425 9.56 18.08 -18.52
CA ASP A 425 9.61 18.52 -19.92
C ASP A 425 9.34 17.36 -20.91
N LYS A 426 9.36 16.12 -20.41
CA LYS A 426 9.12 14.88 -21.17
C LYS A 426 7.74 14.28 -20.89
N MET A 427 6.86 15.04 -20.25
CA MET A 427 5.53 14.59 -19.80
C MET A 427 4.70 13.99 -20.94
N ILE A 428 4.01 12.89 -20.63
CA ILE A 428 3.16 12.16 -21.57
C ILE A 428 1.69 12.34 -21.16
N LEU A 429 0.83 12.65 -22.12
CA LEU A 429 -0.63 12.72 -21.92
C LEU A 429 -1.30 11.50 -22.55
N VAL A 430 -2.09 10.76 -21.76
CA VAL A 430 -2.87 9.62 -22.21
C VAL A 430 -4.35 9.93 -22.02
N GLY A 431 -5.03 10.24 -23.12
CA GLY A 431 -6.45 10.59 -23.11
C GLY A 431 -7.34 9.48 -23.67
N HIS A 432 -8.42 9.16 -22.95
CA HIS A 432 -9.47 8.26 -23.45
C HIS A 432 -10.67 9.05 -23.96
N SER A 433 -11.10 8.82 -25.21
CA SER A 433 -12.27 9.48 -25.82
C SER A 433 -12.19 11.03 -25.71
N MET A 434 -13.13 11.69 -25.03
CA MET A 434 -13.09 13.14 -24.76
C MET A 434 -11.81 13.58 -24.04
N GLY A 435 -11.22 12.71 -23.21
CA GLY A 435 -9.92 12.94 -22.60
C GLY A 435 -8.79 13.09 -23.62
N GLY A 436 -8.92 12.47 -24.80
CA GLY A 436 -8.01 12.65 -25.93
C GLY A 436 -8.08 14.06 -26.52
N LEU A 437 -9.28 14.63 -26.67
CA LEU A 437 -9.45 16.02 -27.10
C LEU A 437 -8.82 16.98 -26.07
N ILE A 438 -9.10 16.77 -24.79
CA ILE A 438 -8.51 17.57 -23.69
C ILE A 438 -6.99 17.50 -23.70
N SER A 439 -6.42 16.32 -23.97
CA SER A 439 -4.98 16.10 -24.06
C SER A 439 -4.35 16.81 -25.27
N VAL A 440 -4.96 16.69 -26.45
CA VAL A 440 -4.50 17.38 -27.68
C VAL A 440 -4.56 18.90 -27.51
N MET A 441 -5.56 19.43 -26.82
CA MET A 441 -5.63 20.87 -26.55
C MET A 441 -4.42 21.37 -25.74
N GLN A 442 -3.70 20.52 -25.00
CA GLN A 442 -2.49 20.94 -24.28
C GLN A 442 -1.27 21.16 -25.20
N THR A 443 -1.31 20.62 -26.42
CA THR A 443 -0.21 20.73 -27.39
C THR A 443 -0.46 21.81 -28.45
N ILE A 444 -1.64 22.46 -28.40
CA ILE A 444 -2.05 23.50 -29.35
C ILE A 444 -1.91 24.87 -28.69
N ASP A 445 -1.11 25.74 -29.32
CA ASP A 445 -1.19 27.18 -29.10
C ASP A 445 -2.27 27.77 -30.02
N SER A 446 -3.37 28.23 -29.43
CA SER A 446 -4.54 28.65 -30.18
C SER A 446 -4.45 30.07 -30.72
N GLY A 447 -3.66 30.94 -30.09
CA GLY A 447 -3.75 32.39 -30.31
C GLY A 447 -5.21 32.86 -30.41
N GLU A 448 -5.52 33.62 -31.46
CA GLU A 448 -6.90 34.08 -31.76
C GLU A 448 -7.69 33.12 -32.67
N GLN A 449 -7.15 31.94 -33.04
CA GLN A 449 -7.80 31.07 -34.03
C GLN A 449 -9.14 30.52 -33.56
N PHE A 450 -9.29 30.18 -32.28
CA PHE A 450 -10.58 29.75 -31.74
C PHE A 450 -11.58 30.92 -31.63
N TRP A 451 -11.09 32.13 -31.35
CA TRP A 451 -11.93 33.32 -31.34
C TRP A 451 -12.47 33.64 -32.74
N ALA A 452 -11.63 33.50 -33.76
CA ALA A 452 -12.01 33.69 -35.16
C ALA A 452 -13.07 32.70 -35.66
N LEU A 453 -13.27 31.55 -35.00
CA LEU A 453 -14.39 30.64 -35.31
C LEU A 453 -15.73 31.14 -34.77
N ALA A 454 -15.71 31.99 -33.74
CA ALA A 454 -16.91 32.49 -33.07
C ALA A 454 -17.25 33.94 -33.45
N SER A 455 -16.26 34.72 -33.92
CA SER A 455 -16.42 36.15 -34.23
C SER A 455 -15.53 36.58 -35.39
N ASP A 456 -16.09 37.37 -36.31
CA ASP A 456 -15.35 38.04 -37.40
C ASP A 456 -14.59 39.31 -36.93
N LYS A 457 -14.82 39.75 -35.69
CA LYS A 457 -14.14 40.91 -35.10
C LYS A 457 -12.96 40.48 -34.22
N PRO A 458 -11.87 41.27 -34.15
CA PRO A 458 -10.77 41.04 -33.22
C PRO A 458 -11.25 40.92 -31.77
N PHE A 459 -10.55 40.12 -30.95
CA PHE A 459 -10.91 39.94 -29.53
C PHE A 459 -10.88 41.26 -28.74
N GLN A 460 -10.03 42.19 -29.17
CA GLN A 460 -9.84 43.54 -28.61
C GLN A 460 -11.13 44.38 -28.66
N ASP A 461 -12.03 44.07 -29.60
CA ASP A 461 -13.31 44.77 -29.79
C ASP A 461 -14.44 44.18 -28.92
N LEU A 462 -14.14 43.19 -28.08
CA LEU A 462 -15.10 42.59 -27.17
C LEU A 462 -15.54 43.60 -26.10
N HIS A 463 -16.79 44.04 -26.17
CA HIS A 463 -17.41 44.83 -25.12
C HIS A 463 -17.96 43.92 -24.01
N ALA A 464 -17.08 43.50 -23.11
CA ALA A 464 -17.41 42.74 -21.91
C ALA A 464 -16.84 43.46 -20.67
N ASP A 465 -17.36 43.12 -19.48
CA ASP A 465 -16.69 43.53 -18.25
C ASP A 465 -15.29 42.91 -18.16
N ALA A 466 -14.44 43.49 -17.30
CA ALA A 466 -13.04 43.08 -17.19
C ALA A 466 -12.87 41.61 -16.76
N GLU A 467 -13.81 41.08 -15.97
CA GLU A 467 -13.75 39.71 -15.48
C GLU A 467 -14.10 38.71 -16.58
N LEU A 468 -15.17 38.96 -17.34
CA LEU A 468 -15.57 38.17 -18.50
C LEU A 468 -14.52 38.24 -19.61
N SER A 469 -13.94 39.40 -19.86
CA SER A 469 -12.86 39.58 -20.85
C SER A 469 -11.65 38.73 -20.48
N ARG A 470 -11.19 38.79 -19.21
CA ARG A 470 -10.07 37.96 -18.74
C ARG A 470 -10.38 36.47 -18.84
N ARG A 471 -11.60 36.05 -18.50
CA ARG A 471 -12.03 34.64 -18.56
C ARG A 471 -12.04 34.05 -19.96
N ILE A 472 -12.30 34.85 -21.00
CA ILE A 472 -12.30 34.39 -22.39
C ILE A 472 -10.88 34.40 -22.98
N GLN A 473 -10.01 35.29 -22.49
CA GLN A 473 -8.62 35.39 -22.94
C GLN A 473 -7.73 34.27 -22.39
N GLU A 474 -7.95 33.86 -21.13
CA GLU A 474 -7.30 32.71 -20.50
C GLU A 474 -7.76 31.39 -21.11
#